data_AF-A0A941IK72-F1
#
_entry.id   AF-A0A941IK72-F1
#
_cell.length_a   1.000
_cell.length_b   1.000
_cell.length_c   1.000
_cell.angle_alpha   90.00
_cell.angle_beta   90.00
_cell.angle_gamma   90.00
#
_symmetry.space_group_name_H-M   'P 1'
#
loop_
_entity.id
_entity.type
_entity.pdbx_description
1 polymer ?
#
loop_
_entity_poly.entity_id
_entity_poly.type
_entity_poly.pdbx_seq_one_letter_code
_entity_poly.pdbx_strand_id
1 'polypeptide(L)'
;PQLPAGRLVPVSTAPAALGAGRLPWPAAVRRALASREPLLHNGHLLSVSSLLTSVLGAGYWTLATRLYNPATLGRNYSAISAMMLFAGIGQLNLTNVLVRFIPSAGARTRTLVARAYAAAIAAITLLATGFVLLTPELAPQLSFLRHPVLALCFIAATAGYGLFIMQDGVLTGLRRPDWVVLENAVFAAIKIAALALPVLIAAQAGILLSWVLALAVAIAVTNTFLFTRAIPRHIG
;
A
#
# COMPACT_ATOMS: atom_id res chain seq x y z
N PRO A 1 -0.75 -59.22 -26.83
CA PRO A 1 -1.38 -58.08 -27.53
C PRO A 1 -0.87 -56.75 -26.95
N GLN A 2 0.11 -56.15 -27.63
CA GLN A 2 0.90 -55.00 -27.19
C GLN A 2 0.22 -53.69 -27.64
N LEU A 3 0.07 -52.73 -26.72
CA LEU A 3 -0.47 -51.39 -27.00
C LEU A 3 0.62 -50.50 -27.65
N PRO A 4 0.31 -49.70 -28.69
CA PRO A 4 1.29 -48.82 -29.33
C PRO A 4 1.56 -47.55 -28.52
N ALA A 5 2.85 -47.20 -28.43
CA ALA A 5 3.37 -46.01 -27.77
C ALA A 5 2.98 -44.71 -28.51
N GLY A 6 2.24 -43.83 -27.84
CA GLY A 6 1.95 -42.49 -28.31
C GLY A 6 3.18 -41.59 -28.26
N ARG A 7 3.59 -41.06 -29.43
CA ARG A 7 4.64 -40.05 -29.57
C ARG A 7 4.20 -38.73 -28.93
N LEU A 8 4.98 -38.21 -27.99
CA LEU A 8 4.85 -36.83 -27.51
C LEU A 8 5.44 -35.88 -28.56
N VAL A 9 4.60 -35.01 -29.11
CA VAL A 9 5.02 -33.88 -29.96
C VAL A 9 5.54 -32.77 -29.05
N PRO A 10 6.79 -32.29 -29.21
CA PRO A 10 7.26 -31.15 -28.43
C PRO A 10 6.66 -29.86 -29.00
N VAL A 11 5.74 -29.24 -28.27
CA VAL A 11 5.26 -27.88 -28.57
C VAL A 11 6.33 -26.88 -28.15
N SER A 12 7.19 -26.50 -29.10
CA SER A 12 8.04 -25.32 -29.00
C SER A 12 7.19 -24.07 -29.18
N THR A 13 7.02 -23.27 -28.13
CA THR A 13 6.52 -21.89 -28.23
C THR A 13 7.37 -20.97 -27.37
N ALA A 14 8.53 -20.56 -27.90
CA ALA A 14 9.26 -19.41 -27.38
C ALA A 14 8.52 -18.12 -27.82
N PRO A 15 8.13 -17.22 -26.91
CA PRO A 15 7.64 -15.90 -27.32
C PRO A 15 8.81 -15.07 -27.88
N ALA A 16 8.55 -14.45 -29.03
CA ALA A 16 9.46 -13.54 -29.71
C ALA A 16 9.97 -12.45 -28.77
N ALA A 17 11.28 -12.24 -28.77
CA ALA A 17 11.96 -11.20 -28.01
C ALA A 17 11.50 -9.80 -28.48
N LEU A 18 10.59 -9.18 -27.72
CA LEU A 18 10.33 -7.75 -27.83
C LEU A 18 11.56 -7.01 -27.28
N GLY A 19 12.13 -6.14 -28.11
CA GLY A 19 13.32 -5.36 -27.82
C GLY A 19 13.15 -4.49 -26.57
N ALA A 20 13.61 -5.01 -25.43
CA ALA A 20 13.81 -4.23 -24.23
C ALA A 20 15.03 -3.32 -24.44
N GLY A 21 14.77 -2.03 -24.62
CA GLY A 21 15.80 -0.99 -24.53
C GLY A 21 16.65 -1.21 -23.28
N ARG A 22 17.97 -1.13 -23.46
CA ARG A 22 18.99 -1.41 -22.43
C ARG A 22 18.92 -0.37 -21.31
N LEU A 23 17.99 -0.53 -20.39
CA LEU A 23 18.00 0.18 -19.11
C LEU A 23 19.22 -0.32 -18.30
N PRO A 24 20.02 0.57 -17.68
CA PRO A 24 21.25 0.21 -16.99
C PRO A 24 20.95 -0.38 -15.62
N TRP A 25 20.41 -1.60 -15.59
CA TRP A 25 20.19 -2.33 -14.36
C TRP A 25 21.50 -2.96 -13.86
N PRO A 26 21.79 -2.91 -12.55
CA PRO A 26 22.95 -3.57 -11.96
C PRO A 26 23.03 -5.06 -12.32
N ALA A 27 24.24 -5.61 -12.45
CA ALA A 27 24.46 -6.99 -12.91
C ALA A 27 23.78 -8.07 -12.04
N ALA A 28 23.47 -7.76 -10.78
CA ALA A 28 22.67 -8.60 -9.89
C ALA A 28 21.19 -8.68 -10.33
N VAL A 29 20.61 -7.55 -10.74
CA VAL A 29 19.23 -7.44 -11.24
C VAL A 29 19.08 -8.20 -12.56
N ARG A 30 20.06 -8.07 -13.46
CA ARG A 30 20.06 -8.82 -14.74
C ARG A 30 20.14 -10.33 -14.55
N ARG A 31 20.95 -10.80 -13.59
CA ARG A 31 21.06 -12.23 -13.27
C ARG A 31 19.78 -12.78 -12.63
N ALA A 32 19.15 -12.00 -11.75
CA ALA A 32 17.87 -12.36 -11.14
C ALA A 32 16.71 -12.42 -12.17
N LEU A 33 16.75 -11.58 -13.21
CA LEU A 33 15.76 -11.61 -14.30
C LEU A 33 16.00 -12.74 -15.32
N ALA A 34 17.21 -13.33 -15.36
CA ALA A 34 17.60 -14.33 -16.34
C ALA A 34 17.40 -15.80 -15.87
N SER A 35 17.07 -16.04 -14.60
CA SER A 35 16.87 -17.39 -14.06
C SER A 35 15.50 -17.95 -14.45
N ARG A 36 15.48 -19.18 -15.00
CA ARG A 36 14.30 -19.85 -15.60
C ARG A 36 13.44 -20.65 -14.62
N GLU A 37 13.70 -20.59 -13.32
CA GLU A 37 12.86 -21.27 -12.32
C GLU A 37 11.73 -20.34 -11.83
N PRO A 38 10.44 -20.64 -12.12
CA PRO A 38 9.32 -19.76 -11.78
C PRO A 38 9.17 -19.46 -10.28
N LEU A 39 9.61 -20.39 -9.43
CA LEU A 39 9.55 -20.25 -7.97
C LEU A 39 10.66 -19.34 -7.42
N LEU A 40 11.89 -19.46 -7.93
CA LEU A 40 13.00 -18.56 -7.58
C LEU A 40 12.75 -17.15 -8.15
N HIS A 41 12.21 -17.05 -9.37
CA HIS A 41 11.86 -15.77 -9.98
C HIS A 41 10.82 -15.00 -9.15
N ASN A 42 9.75 -15.66 -8.70
CA ASN A 42 8.74 -15.04 -7.84
C ASN A 42 9.28 -14.67 -6.45
N GLY A 43 10.13 -15.51 -5.85
CA GLY A 43 10.79 -15.20 -4.57
C GLY A 43 11.77 -14.02 -4.67
N HIS A 44 12.52 -13.91 -5.76
CA HIS A 44 13.41 -12.78 -6.02
C HIS A 44 12.64 -11.49 -6.31
N LEU A 45 11.51 -11.55 -7.03
CA LEU A 45 10.65 -10.39 -7.27
C LEU A 45 10.04 -9.86 -5.97
N LEU A 46 9.56 -10.74 -5.09
CA LEU A 46 9.05 -10.36 -3.77
C LEU A 46 10.15 -9.77 -2.88
N SER A 47 11.35 -10.33 -2.93
CA SER A 47 12.50 -9.81 -2.19
C SER A 47 12.93 -8.42 -2.69
N VAL A 48 12.96 -8.22 -4.02
CA VAL A 48 13.28 -6.91 -4.63
C VAL A 48 12.21 -5.88 -4.29
N SER A 49 10.93 -6.23 -4.34
CA SER A 49 9.83 -5.35 -3.95
C SER A 49 9.91 -4.95 -2.46
N SER A 50 10.24 -5.91 -1.60
CA SER A 50 10.45 -5.67 -0.16
C SER A 50 11.67 -4.77 0.10
N LEU A 51 12.77 -5.00 -0.62
CA LEU A 51 13.97 -4.17 -0.56
C LEU A 51 13.68 -2.74 -1.04
N LEU A 52 12.97 -2.57 -2.16
CA LEU A 52 12.58 -1.26 -2.68
C LEU A 52 11.73 -0.49 -1.67
N THR A 53 10.72 -1.14 -1.11
CA THR A 53 9.85 -0.54 -0.08
C THR A 53 10.66 -0.13 1.15
N SER A 54 11.59 -0.98 1.59
CA SER A 54 12.47 -0.70 2.73
C SER A 54 13.42 0.47 2.46
N VAL A 55 14.05 0.52 1.28
CA VAL A 55 14.95 1.62 0.86
C VAL A 55 14.19 2.93 0.75
N LEU A 56 12.99 2.93 0.16
CA LEU A 56 12.15 4.12 0.07
C LEU A 56 11.69 4.59 1.45
N GLY A 57 11.32 3.67 2.34
CA GLY A 57 10.99 3.97 3.73
C GLY A 57 12.17 4.58 4.50
N ALA A 58 13.35 3.98 4.39
CA ALA A 58 14.57 4.48 5.00
C ALA A 58 14.96 5.85 4.43
N GLY A 59 14.84 6.05 3.12
CA GLY A 59 15.06 7.34 2.46
C GLY A 59 14.11 8.42 2.96
N TYR A 60 12.82 8.10 3.10
CA TYR A 60 11.84 9.02 3.68
C TYR A 60 12.21 9.45 5.10
N TRP A 61 12.54 8.50 5.97
CA TRP A 61 12.90 8.83 7.36
C TRP A 61 14.24 9.55 7.46
N THR A 62 15.22 9.22 6.60
CA THR A 62 16.48 9.96 6.52
C THR A 62 16.29 11.40 6.04
N LEU A 63 15.35 11.62 5.12
CA LEU A 63 14.98 12.97 4.71
C LEU A 63 14.29 13.71 5.86
N ALA A 64 13.37 13.06 6.57
CA ALA A 64 12.67 13.63 7.71
C ALA A 64 13.63 14.06 8.84
N THR A 65 14.65 13.25 9.15
CA THR A 65 15.65 13.60 10.18
C THR A 65 16.53 14.79 9.80
N ARG A 66 16.69 15.06 8.50
CA ARG A 66 17.44 16.24 8.01
C ARG A 66 16.58 17.50 7.97
N LEU A 67 15.28 17.35 7.74
CA LEU A 67 14.35 18.49 7.57
C LEU A 67 13.71 18.95 8.89
N TYR A 68 13.54 18.05 9.86
CA TYR A 68 12.84 18.34 11.11
C TYR A 68 13.76 18.18 12.32
N ASN A 69 13.58 19.04 13.32
CA ASN A 69 14.24 18.86 14.61
C ASN A 69 13.74 17.58 15.33
N PRO A 70 14.52 17.00 16.27
CA PRO A 70 14.17 15.74 16.92
C PRO A 70 12.83 15.75 17.66
N ALA A 71 12.43 16.87 18.26
CA ALA A 71 11.18 16.98 19.00
C ALA A 71 9.95 16.91 18.06
N THR A 72 9.98 17.62 16.93
CA THR A 72 8.93 17.58 15.92
C THR A 72 8.89 16.24 15.19
N LEU A 73 10.06 15.67 14.88
CA LEU A 73 10.18 14.34 14.31
C LEU A 73 9.55 13.29 15.23
N GLY A 74 9.90 13.30 16.53
CA GLY A 74 9.39 12.37 17.52
C GLY A 74 7.87 12.44 17.65
N ARG A 75 7.30 13.65 17.77
CA ARG A 75 5.83 13.83 17.82
C ARG A 75 5.12 13.29 16.58
N ASN A 76 5.63 13.60 15.39
CA ASN A 76 5.03 13.08 14.16
C ASN A 76 5.20 11.56 14.03
N TYR A 77 6.35 11.02 14.42
CA TYR A 77 6.58 9.57 14.43
C TYR A 77 5.56 8.88 15.34
N SER A 78 5.37 9.38 16.56
CA SER A 78 4.36 8.87 17.50
C SER A 78 2.94 8.97 16.94
N ALA A 79 2.59 10.07 16.26
CA ALA A 79 1.30 10.19 15.58
C ALA A 79 1.13 9.15 14.46
N ILE A 80 2.15 8.94 13.62
CA ILE A 80 2.12 7.91 12.58
C ILE A 80 2.03 6.50 13.19
N SER A 81 2.73 6.21 14.29
CA SER A 81 2.61 4.93 14.98
C SER A 81 1.21 4.71 15.55
N ALA A 82 0.59 5.72 16.16
CA ALA A 82 -0.78 5.66 16.63
C ALA A 82 -1.78 5.43 15.48
N MET A 83 -1.60 6.16 14.37
CA MET A 83 -2.38 5.97 13.14
C MET A 83 -2.29 4.52 12.64
N MET A 84 -1.08 3.95 12.55
CA MET A 84 -0.88 2.56 12.14
C MET A 84 -1.54 1.57 13.10
N LEU A 85 -1.46 1.80 14.41
CA LEU A 85 -2.09 0.98 15.43
C LEU A 85 -3.61 0.94 15.26
N PHE A 86 -4.27 2.10 15.18
CA PHE A 86 -5.73 2.16 15.06
C PHE A 86 -6.24 1.65 13.72
N ALA A 87 -5.49 1.88 12.63
CA ALA A 87 -5.79 1.27 11.35
C ALA A 87 -5.70 -0.27 11.42
N GLY A 88 -4.63 -0.81 12.02
CA GLY A 88 -4.45 -2.25 12.17
C GLY A 88 -5.55 -2.91 13.00
N ILE A 89 -5.96 -2.29 14.11
CA ILE A 89 -7.08 -2.79 14.93
C ILE A 89 -8.41 -2.66 14.17
N GLY A 90 -8.71 -1.48 13.64
CA GLY A 90 -10.01 -1.18 13.04
C GLY A 90 -10.24 -1.82 11.67
N GLN A 91 -9.22 -2.40 11.04
CA GLN A 91 -9.40 -3.23 9.84
C GLN A 91 -10.11 -4.56 10.13
N LEU A 92 -10.17 -5.01 11.39
CA LEU A 92 -10.91 -6.22 11.79
C LEU A 92 -10.49 -7.49 11.01
N ASN A 93 -9.23 -7.55 10.58
CA ASN A 93 -8.70 -8.63 9.73
C ASN A 93 -9.37 -8.74 8.33
N LEU A 94 -10.14 -7.75 7.90
CA LEU A 94 -10.92 -7.80 6.66
C LEU A 94 -10.04 -7.89 5.40
N THR A 95 -8.78 -7.46 5.46
CA THR A 95 -7.82 -7.65 4.36
C THR A 95 -7.66 -9.13 4.00
N ASN A 96 -7.50 -10.04 4.97
CA ASN A 96 -7.39 -11.47 4.69
C ASN A 96 -8.71 -12.08 4.21
N VAL A 97 -9.84 -11.60 4.75
CA VAL A 97 -11.17 -11.99 4.27
C VAL A 97 -11.31 -11.65 2.79
N LEU A 98 -10.92 -10.45 2.38
CA LEU A 98 -10.97 -10.01 0.99
C LEU A 98 -10.07 -10.88 0.10
N VAL A 99 -8.82 -11.13 0.49
CA VAL A 99 -7.91 -12.02 -0.26
C VAL A 99 -8.51 -13.41 -0.47
N ARG A 100 -9.16 -13.97 0.56
CA ARG A 100 -9.73 -15.31 0.53
C ARG A 100 -11.03 -15.42 -0.28
N PHE A 101 -11.93 -14.45 -0.15
CA PHE A 101 -13.29 -14.55 -0.68
C PHE A 101 -13.51 -13.81 -2.01
N ILE A 102 -12.69 -12.83 -2.37
CA ILE A 102 -12.78 -12.17 -3.67
C ILE A 102 -12.67 -13.16 -4.84
N PRO A 103 -11.72 -14.13 -4.85
CA PRO A 103 -11.59 -15.05 -5.98
C PRO A 103 -12.87 -15.85 -6.30
N SER A 104 -13.75 -16.06 -5.33
CA SER A 104 -15.00 -16.82 -5.47
C SER A 104 -16.27 -15.96 -5.40
N ALA A 105 -16.14 -14.65 -5.20
CA ALA A 105 -17.29 -13.76 -5.00
C ALA A 105 -18.01 -13.36 -6.30
N GLY A 106 -17.34 -13.40 -7.45
CA GLY A 106 -17.92 -13.10 -8.78
C GLY A 106 -18.69 -11.77 -8.79
N ALA A 107 -19.96 -11.80 -9.20
CA ALA A 107 -20.83 -10.61 -9.24
C ALA A 107 -20.97 -9.89 -7.87
N ARG A 108 -20.73 -10.58 -6.75
CA ARG A 108 -20.85 -10.01 -5.40
C ARG A 108 -19.58 -9.29 -4.93
N THR A 109 -18.48 -9.35 -5.70
CA THR A 109 -17.18 -8.75 -5.34
C THR A 109 -17.31 -7.26 -5.00
N ARG A 110 -18.06 -6.49 -5.79
CA ARG A 110 -18.28 -5.05 -5.53
C ARG A 110 -18.92 -4.80 -4.17
N THR A 111 -19.97 -5.55 -3.85
CA THR A 111 -20.71 -5.41 -2.58
C THR A 111 -19.86 -5.89 -1.41
N LEU A 112 -19.09 -6.97 -1.57
CA LEU A 112 -18.16 -7.46 -0.56
C LEU A 112 -17.10 -6.41 -0.20
N VAL A 113 -16.45 -5.84 -1.21
CA VAL A 113 -15.43 -4.79 -1.03
C VAL A 113 -16.04 -3.56 -0.36
N ALA A 114 -17.19 -3.07 -0.85
CA ALA A 114 -17.84 -1.88 -0.29
C ALA A 114 -18.25 -2.06 1.18
N ARG A 115 -18.81 -3.24 1.54
CA ARG A 115 -19.19 -3.54 2.93
C ARG A 115 -17.98 -3.66 3.84
N ALA A 116 -16.91 -4.32 3.38
CA ALA A 116 -15.68 -4.43 4.14
C ALA A 116 -15.04 -3.06 4.38
N TYR A 117 -14.98 -2.21 3.35
CA TYR A 117 -14.46 -0.84 3.47
C TYR A 117 -15.31 -0.01 4.43
N ALA A 118 -16.63 -0.06 4.33
CA ALA A 118 -17.51 0.68 5.23
C ALA A 118 -17.34 0.25 6.69
N ALA A 119 -17.27 -1.06 6.96
CA ALA A 119 -17.08 -1.59 8.31
C ALA A 119 -15.72 -1.18 8.90
N ALA A 120 -14.64 -1.31 8.12
CA ALA A 120 -13.31 -0.92 8.56
C ALA A 120 -13.20 0.59 8.79
N ILE A 121 -13.68 1.41 7.85
CA ILE A 121 -13.66 2.87 7.99
C ILE A 121 -14.43 3.29 9.25
N ALA A 122 -15.63 2.74 9.47
CA ALA A 122 -16.41 3.06 10.67
C ALA A 122 -15.65 2.73 11.96
N ALA A 123 -15.07 1.53 12.06
CA ALA A 123 -14.31 1.11 13.23
C ALA A 123 -13.05 1.96 13.44
N ILE A 124 -12.27 2.21 12.38
CA ILE A 124 -11.04 3.01 12.43
C ILE A 124 -11.34 4.46 12.80
N THR A 125 -12.36 5.06 12.19
CA THR A 125 -12.77 6.44 12.49
C THR A 125 -13.22 6.56 13.94
N LEU A 126 -13.96 5.58 14.47
CA LEU A 126 -14.36 5.56 15.88
C LEU A 126 -13.14 5.52 16.82
N LEU A 127 -12.20 4.61 16.55
CA LEU A 127 -10.97 4.47 17.34
C LEU A 127 -10.11 5.74 17.29
N ALA A 128 -9.87 6.28 16.09
CA ALA A 128 -9.08 7.50 15.89
C ALA A 128 -9.73 8.71 16.56
N THR A 129 -11.05 8.84 16.48
CA THR A 129 -11.80 9.92 17.14
C THR A 129 -11.67 9.80 18.66
N GLY A 130 -11.88 8.60 19.21
CA GLY A 130 -11.68 8.35 20.64
C GLY A 130 -10.26 8.72 21.10
N PHE A 131 -9.24 8.35 20.33
CA PHE A 131 -7.87 8.72 20.62
C PHE A 131 -7.63 10.23 20.61
N VAL A 132 -8.12 10.95 19.59
CA VAL A 132 -7.99 12.43 19.52
C VAL A 132 -8.67 13.11 20.71
N LEU A 133 -9.80 12.59 21.17
CA LEU A 133 -10.49 13.11 22.35
C LEU A 133 -9.71 12.85 23.65
N LEU A 134 -9.11 11.66 23.79
CA LEU A 134 -8.35 11.23 24.96
C LEU A 134 -6.86 11.62 24.94
N THR A 135 -6.40 12.28 23.87
CA THR A 135 -5.00 12.64 23.68
C THR A 135 -4.38 13.41 24.86
N PRO A 136 -5.05 14.39 25.50
CA PRO A 136 -4.47 15.11 26.64
C PRO A 136 -4.07 14.22 27.82
N GLU A 137 -4.82 13.13 28.05
CA GLU A 137 -4.59 12.21 29.16
C GLU A 137 -3.61 11.09 28.79
N LEU A 138 -3.73 10.55 27.57
CA LEU A 138 -2.96 9.38 27.13
C LEU A 138 -1.60 9.74 26.52
N ALA A 139 -1.52 10.88 25.82
CA ALA A 139 -0.33 11.29 25.06
C ALA A 139 -0.24 12.82 24.97
N PRO A 140 0.11 13.53 26.07
CA PRO A 140 0.15 14.99 26.12
C PRO A 140 0.99 15.64 25.00
N GLN A 141 2.05 14.95 24.56
CA GLN A 141 2.94 15.39 23.48
C GLN A 141 2.27 15.42 22.10
N LEU A 142 1.14 14.73 21.94
CA LEU A 142 0.31 14.70 20.73
C LEU A 142 -0.87 15.67 20.79
N SER A 143 -0.97 16.52 21.82
CA SER A 143 -2.05 17.50 21.99
C SER A 143 -2.25 18.45 20.81
N PHE A 144 -1.25 18.62 19.94
CA PHE A 144 -1.40 19.35 18.67
C PHE A 144 -2.49 18.76 17.75
N LEU A 145 -2.81 17.47 17.89
CA LEU A 145 -3.91 16.80 17.19
C LEU A 145 -5.29 17.32 17.60
N ARG A 146 -5.41 18.06 18.71
CA ARG A 146 -6.67 18.71 19.12
C ARG A 146 -7.03 19.91 18.24
N HIS A 147 -6.08 20.44 17.48
CA HIS A 147 -6.40 21.48 16.50
C HIS A 147 -7.39 20.91 15.47
N PRO A 148 -8.55 21.54 15.21
CA PRO A 148 -9.65 20.93 14.44
C PRO A 148 -9.22 20.38 13.07
N VAL A 149 -8.36 21.12 12.37
CA VAL A 149 -7.84 20.70 11.06
C VAL A 149 -6.93 19.47 11.20
N LEU A 150 -6.07 19.42 12.22
CA LEU A 150 -5.14 18.31 12.42
C LEU A 150 -5.84 17.07 12.97
N ALA A 151 -6.88 17.25 13.79
CA ALA A 151 -7.79 16.18 14.20
C ALA A 151 -8.42 15.51 12.98
N LEU A 152 -9.02 16.31 12.10
CA LEU A 152 -9.64 15.81 10.87
C LEU A 152 -8.61 15.14 9.96
N CYS A 153 -7.43 15.75 9.76
CA CYS A 153 -6.35 15.15 8.99
C CYS A 153 -5.90 13.82 9.57
N PHE A 154 -5.74 13.71 10.90
CA PHE A 154 -5.33 12.47 11.57
C PHE A 154 -6.39 11.38 11.43
N ILE A 155 -7.65 11.69 11.68
CA ILE A 155 -8.76 10.73 11.57
C ILE A 155 -8.89 10.25 10.11
N ALA A 156 -8.85 11.18 9.16
CA ALA A 156 -8.89 10.86 7.74
C ALA A 156 -7.66 10.06 7.28
N ALA A 157 -6.46 10.39 7.75
CA ALA A 157 -5.25 9.64 7.47
C ALA A 157 -5.31 8.22 8.04
N THR A 158 -5.85 8.06 9.25
CA THR A 158 -5.99 6.75 9.90
C THR A 158 -6.95 5.87 9.11
N ALA A 159 -8.13 6.38 8.77
CA ALA A 159 -9.09 5.67 7.92
C ALA A 159 -8.53 5.39 6.52
N GLY A 160 -7.83 6.36 5.92
CA GLY A 160 -7.19 6.24 4.62
C GLY A 160 -6.08 5.19 4.61
N TYR A 161 -5.21 5.16 5.62
CA TYR A 161 -4.18 4.14 5.77
C TYR A 161 -4.80 2.75 5.97
N GLY A 162 -5.90 2.69 6.72
CA GLY A 162 -6.75 1.52 6.82
C GLY A 162 -7.20 1.00 5.46
N LEU A 163 -7.76 1.89 4.65
CA LEU A 163 -8.26 1.59 3.31
C LEU A 163 -7.14 1.16 2.35
N PHE A 164 -6.00 1.85 2.39
CA PHE A 164 -4.81 1.57 1.59
C PHE A 164 -4.31 0.12 1.78
N ILE A 165 -4.16 -0.34 3.02
CA ILE A 165 -3.79 -1.74 3.28
C ILE A 165 -4.88 -2.72 2.80
N MET A 166 -6.16 -2.37 2.93
CA MET A 166 -7.24 -3.23 2.43
C MET A 166 -7.25 -3.29 0.89
N GLN A 167 -6.86 -2.22 0.20
CA GLN A 167 -6.69 -2.20 -1.26
C GLN A 167 -5.66 -3.22 -1.73
N ASP A 168 -4.53 -3.36 -1.03
CA ASP A 168 -3.55 -4.41 -1.31
C ASP A 168 -4.17 -5.82 -1.27
N GLY A 169 -5.02 -6.08 -0.28
CA GLY A 169 -5.78 -7.33 -0.16
C GLY A 169 -6.79 -7.54 -1.29
N VAL A 170 -7.50 -6.46 -1.70
CA VAL A 170 -8.43 -6.52 -2.84
C VAL A 170 -7.70 -6.82 -4.14
N LEU A 171 -6.62 -6.10 -4.42
CA LEU A 171 -5.81 -6.28 -5.62
C LEU A 171 -5.19 -7.67 -5.69
N THR A 172 -4.71 -8.18 -4.55
CA THR A 172 -4.20 -9.55 -4.43
C THR A 172 -5.30 -10.58 -4.69
N GLY A 173 -6.49 -10.41 -4.09
CA GLY A 173 -7.66 -11.28 -4.36
C GLY A 173 -8.11 -11.25 -5.83
N LEU A 174 -7.97 -10.11 -6.50
CA LEU A 174 -8.23 -9.94 -7.94
C LEU A 174 -7.08 -10.41 -8.84
N ARG A 175 -6.01 -10.98 -8.28
CA ARG A 175 -4.79 -11.43 -8.99
C ARG A 175 -4.11 -10.29 -9.78
N ARG A 176 -4.04 -9.10 -9.17
CA ARG A 176 -3.38 -7.88 -9.68
C ARG A 176 -2.21 -7.43 -8.78
N PRO A 177 -1.18 -8.26 -8.55
CA PRO A 177 -0.03 -7.89 -7.72
C PRO A 177 0.81 -6.75 -8.33
N ASP A 178 0.73 -6.56 -9.65
CA ASP A 178 1.33 -5.44 -10.38
C ASP A 178 0.81 -4.08 -9.87
N TRP A 179 -0.48 -4.01 -9.56
CA TRP A 179 -1.11 -2.79 -9.03
C TRP A 179 -0.76 -2.52 -7.58
N VAL A 180 -0.52 -3.56 -6.77
CA VAL A 180 -0.05 -3.41 -5.37
C VAL A 180 1.31 -2.71 -5.36
N VAL A 181 2.20 -3.11 -6.27
CA VAL A 181 3.53 -2.48 -6.40
C VAL A 181 3.40 -1.03 -6.87
N LEU A 182 2.53 -0.77 -7.86
CA LEU A 182 2.30 0.59 -8.35
C LEU A 182 1.72 1.50 -7.26
N GLU A 183 0.72 1.04 -6.53
CA GLU A 183 0.09 1.77 -5.42
C GLU A 183 1.11 2.15 -4.35
N ASN A 184 1.90 1.18 -3.88
CA ASN A 184 2.95 1.41 -2.89
C ASN A 184 4.05 2.35 -3.41
N ALA A 185 4.42 2.24 -4.69
CA ALA A 185 5.39 3.14 -5.32
C ALA A 185 4.87 4.58 -5.44
N VAL A 186 3.60 4.77 -5.85
CA VAL A 186 2.92 6.07 -5.91
C VAL A 186 2.86 6.69 -4.53
N PHE A 187 2.42 5.92 -3.53
CA PHE A 187 2.39 6.37 -2.13
C PHE A 187 3.77 6.82 -1.64
N ALA A 188 4.81 6.02 -1.88
CA ALA A 188 6.16 6.33 -1.47
C ALA A 188 6.74 7.57 -2.18
N ALA A 189 6.56 7.68 -3.49
CA ALA A 189 7.04 8.81 -4.27
C ALA A 189 6.37 10.12 -3.84
N ILE A 190 5.04 10.12 -3.67
CA ILE A 190 4.29 11.31 -3.30
C ILE A 190 4.65 11.78 -1.90
N LYS A 191 4.74 10.88 -0.90
CA LYS A 191 5.08 11.34 0.46
C LYS A 191 6.49 11.91 0.53
N ILE A 192 7.46 11.35 -0.22
CA ILE A 192 8.82 11.87 -0.28
C ILE A 192 8.84 13.26 -0.95
N ALA A 193 8.16 13.40 -2.10
CA ALA A 193 8.06 14.68 -2.80
C ALA A 193 7.34 15.74 -1.96
N ALA A 194 6.24 15.36 -1.30
CA ALA A 194 5.49 16.23 -0.41
C ALA A 194 6.33 16.70 0.78
N LEU A 195 7.11 15.80 1.40
CA LEU A 195 7.93 16.14 2.56
C LEU A 195 8.99 17.22 2.23
N ALA A 196 9.43 17.30 0.98
CA ALA A 196 10.37 18.31 0.51
C ALA A 196 9.72 19.70 0.25
N LEU A 197 8.40 19.83 0.34
CA LEU A 197 7.71 21.10 0.13
C LEU A 197 7.98 22.07 1.30
N PRO A 198 8.42 23.32 1.06
CA PRO A 198 8.72 24.27 2.12
C PRO A 198 7.57 24.50 3.11
N VAL A 199 6.33 24.52 2.61
CA VAL A 199 5.13 24.69 3.44
C VAL A 199 4.95 23.55 4.45
N LEU A 200 5.33 22.31 4.08
CA LEU A 200 5.24 21.16 4.97
C LEU A 200 6.42 21.12 5.93
N ILE A 201 7.62 21.48 5.48
CA ILE A 201 8.81 21.59 6.33
C ILE A 201 8.58 22.56 7.49
N ALA A 202 7.93 23.70 7.22
CA ALA A 202 7.58 24.70 8.24
C ALA A 202 6.43 24.25 9.16
N ALA A 203 5.63 23.27 8.76
CA ALA A 203 4.46 22.83 9.51
C ALA A 203 4.84 21.87 10.66
N GLN A 204 4.25 22.09 11.84
CA GLN A 204 4.44 21.20 13.00
C GLN A 204 4.02 19.75 12.72
N ALA A 205 3.04 19.56 11.82
CA ALA A 205 2.52 18.26 11.40
C ALA A 205 2.94 17.89 9.96
N GLY A 206 4.05 18.43 9.45
CA GLY A 206 4.46 18.27 8.05
C GLY A 206 4.62 16.82 7.59
N ILE A 207 5.11 15.93 8.47
CA ILE A 207 5.21 14.48 8.22
C ILE A 207 3.82 13.84 8.16
N LEU A 208 2.90 14.19 9.07
CA LEU A 208 1.52 13.68 8.98
C LEU A 208 0.83 14.14 7.68
N LEU A 209 0.99 15.41 7.33
CA LEU A 209 0.38 16.01 6.13
C LEU A 209 0.94 15.41 4.83
N SER A 210 2.23 15.08 4.77
CA SER A 210 2.81 14.39 3.60
C SER A 210 2.21 12.99 3.42
N TRP A 211 1.92 12.29 4.53
CA TRP A 211 1.21 11.00 4.51
C TRP A 211 -0.24 11.17 4.07
N VAL A 212 -0.96 12.18 4.58
CA VAL A 212 -2.34 12.51 4.15
C VAL A 212 -2.39 12.71 2.64
N LEU A 213 -1.49 13.53 2.09
CA LEU A 213 -1.45 13.82 0.66
C LEU A 213 -1.17 12.55 -0.16
N ALA A 214 -0.19 11.76 0.27
CA ALA A 214 0.17 10.53 -0.43
C ALA A 214 -0.94 9.48 -0.38
N LEU A 215 -1.60 9.31 0.77
CA LEU A 215 -2.76 8.42 0.91
C LEU A 215 -3.90 8.86 0.02
N ALA A 216 -4.24 10.14 0.03
CA ALA A 216 -5.34 10.67 -0.79
C ALA A 216 -5.13 10.36 -2.27
N VAL A 217 -3.92 10.58 -2.79
CA VAL A 217 -3.61 10.29 -4.19
C VAL A 217 -3.57 8.79 -4.48
N ALA A 218 -2.89 7.99 -3.65
CA ALA A 218 -2.80 6.54 -3.85
C ALA A 218 -4.20 5.90 -3.84
N ILE A 219 -5.02 6.23 -2.85
CA ILE A 219 -6.40 5.72 -2.73
C ILE A 219 -7.24 6.14 -3.93
N ALA A 220 -7.15 7.39 -4.38
CA ALA A 220 -7.92 7.87 -5.52
C ALA A 220 -7.54 7.13 -6.81
N VAL A 221 -6.24 6.95 -7.06
CA VAL A 221 -5.72 6.19 -8.21
C VAL A 221 -6.18 4.74 -8.16
N THR A 222 -5.99 4.06 -7.03
CA THR A 222 -6.35 2.64 -6.87
C THR A 222 -7.86 2.44 -6.94
N ASN A 223 -8.68 3.26 -6.27
CA ASN A 223 -10.14 3.13 -6.34
C ASN A 223 -10.67 3.35 -7.76
N THR A 224 -10.11 4.32 -8.49
CA THR A 224 -10.48 4.55 -9.88
C THR A 224 -10.23 3.29 -10.70
N PHE A 225 -9.04 2.68 -10.58
CA PHE A 225 -8.73 1.42 -11.27
C PHE A 225 -9.62 0.25 -10.83
N LEU A 226 -9.81 0.07 -9.52
CA LEU A 226 -10.59 -1.02 -8.94
C LEU A 226 -12.03 -1.04 -9.46
N PHE A 227 -12.72 0.09 -9.35
CA PHE A 227 -14.15 0.15 -9.68
C PHE A 227 -14.44 0.31 -11.17
N THR A 228 -13.53 0.91 -11.96
CA THR A 228 -13.75 1.10 -13.41
C THR A 228 -13.26 -0.07 -14.25
N ARG A 229 -12.24 -0.80 -13.79
CA ARG A 229 -11.55 -1.81 -14.62
C ARG A 229 -11.37 -3.15 -13.95
N ALA A 230 -10.88 -3.20 -12.71
CA ALA A 230 -10.50 -4.46 -12.08
C ALA A 230 -11.73 -5.32 -11.72
N ILE A 231 -12.73 -4.73 -11.05
CA ILE A 231 -13.95 -5.43 -10.65
C ILE A 231 -14.81 -5.81 -11.87
N PRO A 232 -15.08 -4.92 -12.84
CA PRO A 232 -15.88 -5.30 -14.03
C PRO A 232 -15.30 -6.48 -14.81
N ARG A 233 -13.97 -6.53 -15.02
CA ARG A 233 -13.28 -7.64 -15.70
C ARG A 233 -13.24 -8.95 -14.93
N HIS A 234 -13.55 -8.91 -13.64
CA HIS A 234 -13.64 -10.09 -12.80
C HIS A 234 -15.05 -10.70 -12.81
N ILE A 235 -16.06 -9.89 -13.13
CA ILE A 235 -17.47 -10.30 -13.17
C ILE A 235 -17.85 -10.84 -14.56
N GLY A 236 -17.31 -10.23 -15.62
CA GLY A 236 -17.50 -10.67 -17.01
C GLY A 236 -16.45 -11.66 -17.45
#